data_AF-V4T4F0-F1
#
_entry.id   AF-V4T4F0-F1
#
_cell.length_a   1.000
_cell.length_b   1.000
_cell.length_c   1.000
_cell.angle_alpha   90.00
_cell.angle_beta   90.00
_cell.angle_gamma   90.00
#
_symmetry.space_group_name_H-M   'P 1'
#
loop_
_entity.id
_entity.type
_entity.pdbx_description
1 polymer ?
#
loop_
_entity_poly.entity_id
_entity_poly.type
_entity_poly.pdbx_seq_one_letter_code
_entity_poly.pdbx_strand_id
1 'polypeptide(L)'
;MLRLRNVFLLIVKFFYALCSINKIIFDFFLSYFRPGVGKTTVMREIARVLSDEFQKRVVIVDTSNEIGGDGDIPHSAIGTARRMQVPEPSLQHKVMIEAVENHMPEVIIVDEIGTEAEAHACRSIAERGVMLIGTAHGEWLENIIKNPILSDLIGGVDTVTLGDEEARARRCQKSILERKAPPTFYFLIEMRERHYWVTHKTEKSVDTLLRGKTPLVEIRKRDDRFNVVVDRWKAYDRHDI
;
A
#
# COMPACT_ATOMS: atom_id res chain seq x y z
N MET A 1 26.87 -8.03 -0.78
CA MET A 1 26.74 -6.71 -0.13
C MET A 1 26.35 -5.56 -1.09
N LEU A 2 26.85 -5.49 -2.34
CA LEU A 2 26.43 -4.45 -3.31
C LEU A 2 24.99 -4.60 -3.88
N ARG A 3 24.41 -5.82 -3.90
CA ARG A 3 23.05 -6.06 -4.43
C ARG A 3 21.92 -5.48 -3.58
N LEU A 4 22.12 -5.31 -2.27
CA LEU A 4 21.12 -4.81 -1.31
C LEU A 4 21.15 -3.28 -1.12
N ARG A 5 22.24 -2.58 -1.48
CA ARG A 5 22.33 -1.09 -1.46
C ARG A 5 21.49 -0.43 -2.55
N ASN A 6 21.27 -1.19 -3.62
CA ASN A 6 20.33 -0.99 -4.70
C ASN A 6 18.92 -1.35 -4.16
N VAL A 7 17.75 -0.99 -4.69
CA VAL A 7 16.44 -1.14 -3.98
C VAL A 7 16.36 -0.25 -2.73
N PHE A 8 17.12 -0.54 -1.67
CA PHE A 8 18.02 0.45 -1.07
C PHE A 8 17.58 1.92 -1.06
N LEU A 9 18.31 2.65 -1.90
CA LEU A 9 18.15 4.06 -2.18
C LEU A 9 16.77 4.44 -2.77
N LEU A 10 16.11 3.53 -3.47
CA LEU A 10 14.77 3.75 -4.04
C LEU A 10 13.73 3.80 -2.92
N ILE A 11 13.77 2.82 -2.00
CA ILE A 11 12.93 2.76 -0.79
C ILE A 11 13.22 3.97 0.08
N VAL A 12 14.48 4.21 0.45
CA VAL A 12 14.84 5.27 1.40
C VAL A 12 14.46 6.65 0.86
N LYS A 13 14.80 6.99 -0.39
CA LYS A 13 14.40 8.29 -0.96
C LYS A 13 12.87 8.40 -1.19
N PHE A 14 12.17 7.29 -1.30
CA PHE A 14 10.72 7.26 -1.34
C PHE A 14 10.13 7.60 0.03
N PHE A 15 10.54 6.88 1.07
CA PHE A 15 10.06 7.08 2.44
C PHE A 15 10.43 8.44 3.01
N TYR A 16 11.66 8.91 2.85
CA TYR A 16 12.03 10.24 3.35
C TYR A 16 11.21 11.37 2.71
N ALA A 17 10.82 11.22 1.44
CA ALA A 17 9.95 12.18 0.76
C ALA A 17 8.49 12.12 1.25
N LEU A 18 8.03 10.96 1.71
CA LEU A 18 6.66 10.73 2.17
C LEU A 18 6.46 10.94 3.67
N CYS A 19 7.46 10.62 4.50
CA CYS A 19 7.43 10.82 5.96
C CYS A 19 7.31 12.30 6.37
N SER A 20 7.55 13.25 5.46
CA SER A 20 7.26 14.68 5.68
C SER A 20 5.75 15.00 5.67
N ILE A 21 4.90 14.06 5.25
CA ILE A 21 3.45 14.19 5.23
C ILE A 21 2.92 13.28 6.36
N ASN A 22 2.48 13.88 7.48
CA ASN A 22 1.93 13.17 8.66
C ASN A 22 0.59 12.44 8.39
N LYS A 23 0.35 11.91 7.18
CA LYS A 23 -0.85 11.16 6.79
C LYS A 23 -0.48 10.04 5.81
N ILE A 24 -0.44 8.83 6.38
CA ILE A 24 -0.67 7.48 5.83
C ILE A 24 -0.01 7.16 4.47
N ILE A 25 0.81 6.11 4.50
CA ILE A 25 1.58 5.55 3.39
C ILE A 25 1.09 4.12 3.17
N PHE A 26 0.59 3.81 1.97
CA PHE A 26 0.54 2.43 1.51
C PHE A 26 1.83 2.18 0.76
N ASP A 27 2.64 1.30 1.32
CA ASP A 27 3.76 0.77 0.59
C ASP A 27 3.50 -0.68 0.22
N PHE A 28 3.39 -0.85 -1.10
CA PHE A 28 3.38 -2.06 -1.93
C PHE A 28 2.11 -2.88 -2.13
N PHE A 29 1.57 -2.80 -3.36
CA PHE A 29 0.97 -3.96 -4.04
C PHE A 29 1.90 -4.46 -5.14
N LEU A 30 1.90 -5.78 -5.34
CA LEU A 30 1.99 -6.29 -6.71
C LEU A 30 1.32 -7.63 -6.92
N SER A 31 0.50 -7.67 -7.96
CA SER A 31 0.43 -8.63 -9.06
C SER A 31 1.19 -9.94 -8.93
N TYR A 32 0.49 -10.97 -9.35
CA TYR A 32 0.85 -12.38 -9.55
C TYR A 32 2.07 -12.62 -10.48
N PHE A 33 2.69 -11.58 -11.03
CA PHE A 33 3.76 -11.73 -12.02
C PHE A 33 5.14 -11.79 -11.38
N ARG A 34 5.50 -13.02 -10.96
CA ARG A 34 6.84 -13.54 -10.63
C ARG A 34 7.23 -13.45 -9.14
N PRO A 35 7.36 -14.61 -8.47
CA PRO A 35 8.12 -14.72 -7.22
C PRO A 35 9.50 -14.05 -7.35
N GLY A 36 9.94 -13.34 -6.31
CA GLY A 36 11.30 -12.77 -6.26
C GLY A 36 11.46 -11.32 -6.73
N VAL A 37 10.38 -10.57 -6.99
CA VAL A 37 10.45 -9.10 -7.22
C VAL A 37 11.01 -8.32 -6.03
N GLY A 38 10.91 -8.88 -4.82
CA GLY A 38 11.56 -8.37 -3.60
C GLY A 38 10.64 -7.64 -2.62
N LYS A 39 9.33 -7.93 -2.62
CA LYS A 39 8.34 -7.36 -1.67
C LYS A 39 8.78 -7.51 -0.22
N THR A 40 9.05 -8.73 0.21
CA THR A 40 9.50 -9.06 1.57
C THR A 40 10.80 -8.33 1.93
N THR A 41 11.72 -8.18 0.96
CA THR A 41 12.96 -7.40 1.16
C THR A 41 12.66 -5.92 1.40
N VAL A 42 11.72 -5.35 0.63
CA VAL A 42 11.31 -3.96 0.80
C VAL A 42 10.59 -3.78 2.12
N MET A 43 9.65 -4.65 2.49
CA MET A 43 8.92 -4.56 3.76
C MET A 43 9.85 -4.63 4.98
N ARG A 44 10.82 -5.54 4.97
CA ARG A 44 11.86 -5.61 6.01
C ARG A 44 12.62 -4.30 6.13
N GLU A 45 13.05 -3.76 5.00
CA GLU A 45 13.80 -2.51 4.96
C GLU A 45 12.97 -1.32 5.45
N ILE A 46 11.69 -1.27 5.06
CA ILE A 46 10.74 -0.26 5.54
C ILE A 46 10.60 -0.34 7.06
N ALA A 47 10.40 -1.54 7.60
CA ALA A 47 10.30 -1.76 9.03
C ALA A 47 11.56 -1.28 9.75
N ARG A 48 12.74 -1.63 9.22
CA ARG A 48 14.03 -1.24 9.76
C ARG A 48 14.24 0.27 9.73
N VAL A 49 13.98 0.92 8.60
CA VAL A 49 14.13 2.38 8.46
C VAL A 49 13.18 3.11 9.42
N LEU A 50 11.90 2.71 9.47
CA LEU A 50 10.91 3.34 10.34
C LEU A 50 11.23 3.15 11.83
N SER A 51 11.67 1.95 12.23
CA SER A 51 11.99 1.64 13.61
C SER A 51 13.34 2.20 14.06
N ASP A 52 14.40 2.01 13.28
CA ASP A 52 15.77 2.36 13.69
C ASP A 52 16.16 3.80 13.32
N GLU A 53 15.75 4.32 12.17
CA GLU A 53 16.13 5.68 11.74
C GLU A 53 15.11 6.73 12.19
N PHE A 54 13.81 6.43 12.03
CA PHE A 54 12.74 7.33 12.45
C PHE A 54 12.25 7.09 13.89
N GLN A 55 12.80 6.09 14.58
CA GLN A 55 12.49 5.78 15.99
C GLN A 55 10.98 5.58 16.23
N LYS A 56 10.27 5.03 15.24
CA LYS A 56 8.83 4.75 15.32
C LYS A 56 8.57 3.44 16.04
N ARG A 57 7.48 3.39 16.80
CA ARG A 57 6.92 2.12 17.30
C ARG A 57 6.28 1.35 16.15
N VAL A 58 7.06 0.47 15.52
CA VAL A 58 6.63 -0.39 14.41
C VAL A 58 6.23 -1.76 14.93
N VAL A 59 5.03 -2.23 14.56
CA VAL A 59 4.57 -3.60 14.77
C VAL A 59 4.32 -4.26 13.42
N ILE A 60 4.86 -5.46 13.22
CA ILE A 60 4.66 -6.28 12.03
C ILE A 60 3.72 -7.41 12.40
N VAL A 61 2.57 -7.49 11.72
CA VAL A 61 1.64 -8.61 11.79
C VAL A 61 2.02 -9.59 10.68
N ASP A 62 2.62 -10.71 11.07
CA ASP A 62 3.30 -11.63 10.16
C ASP A 62 2.61 -13.00 10.16
N THR A 63 1.93 -13.30 9.05
CA THR A 63 1.11 -14.51 8.91
C THR A 63 1.88 -15.65 8.27
N SER A 64 2.78 -15.34 7.36
CA SER A 64 3.57 -16.31 6.58
C SER A 64 4.96 -16.55 7.17
N ASN A 65 5.36 -15.77 8.19
CA ASN A 65 6.73 -15.66 8.70
C ASN A 65 7.74 -15.15 7.67
N GLU A 66 7.28 -14.64 6.52
CA GLU A 66 8.17 -14.15 5.48
C GLU A 66 8.91 -12.90 5.93
N ILE A 67 8.29 -12.00 6.69
CA ILE A 67 8.91 -10.72 7.05
C ILE A 67 9.84 -10.90 8.24
N GLY A 68 9.35 -11.50 9.31
CA GLY A 68 10.04 -11.67 10.59
C GLY A 68 10.84 -12.96 10.73
N GLY A 69 10.78 -13.88 9.77
CA GLY A 69 11.50 -15.15 9.78
C GLY A 69 10.83 -16.25 10.61
N ASP A 70 11.30 -17.48 10.50
CA ASP A 70 10.63 -18.66 11.08
C ASP A 70 10.95 -18.92 12.58
N GLY A 71 11.93 -18.24 13.15
CA GLY A 71 12.34 -18.44 14.55
C GLY A 71 11.54 -17.59 15.55
N ASP A 72 11.67 -17.89 16.85
CA ASP A 72 11.06 -17.09 17.93
C ASP A 72 11.62 -15.66 18.01
N ILE A 73 12.89 -15.51 17.63
CA ILE A 73 13.58 -14.23 17.57
C ILE A 73 13.35 -13.62 16.17
N PRO A 74 12.78 -12.41 16.08
CA PRO A 74 12.57 -11.76 14.79
C PRO A 74 13.88 -11.55 14.01
N HIS A 75 13.81 -11.72 12.69
CA HIS A 75 14.93 -11.55 11.79
C HIS A 75 15.50 -10.13 11.86
N SER A 76 16.81 -9.98 12.04
CA SER A 76 17.50 -8.67 12.23
C SER A 76 17.27 -7.64 11.12
N ALA A 77 16.81 -8.08 9.95
CA ALA A 77 16.48 -7.23 8.81
C ALA A 77 15.26 -6.32 9.04
N ILE A 78 14.45 -6.54 10.08
CA ILE A 78 13.34 -5.64 10.44
C ILE A 78 13.74 -4.54 11.43
N GLY A 79 15.02 -4.50 11.84
CA GLY A 79 15.50 -3.56 12.86
C GLY A 79 14.91 -3.83 14.23
N THR A 80 14.54 -2.76 14.93
CA THR A 80 13.89 -2.79 16.25
C THR A 80 12.37 -2.97 16.20
N ALA A 81 11.79 -3.16 15.00
CA ALA A 81 10.37 -3.44 14.85
C ALA A 81 9.95 -4.70 15.62
N ARG A 82 8.77 -4.65 16.26
CA ARG A 82 8.20 -5.80 16.96
C ARG A 82 7.46 -6.70 15.97
N ARG A 83 7.67 -8.01 16.05
CA ARG A 83 6.88 -8.99 15.31
C ARG A 83 5.75 -9.54 16.19
N MET A 84 4.53 -9.55 15.68
CA MET A 84 3.42 -10.34 16.16
C MET A 84 3.14 -11.43 15.13
N GLN A 85 3.42 -12.67 15.50
CA GLN A 85 3.17 -13.83 14.65
C GLN A 85 1.70 -14.19 14.71
N VAL A 86 1.07 -14.39 13.55
CA VAL A 86 -0.33 -14.80 13.50
C VAL A 86 -0.42 -16.32 13.63
N PRO A 87 -1.14 -16.88 14.62
CA PRO A 87 -1.22 -18.33 14.81
C PRO A 87 -1.92 -19.07 13.67
N GLU A 88 -2.91 -18.43 13.05
CA GLU A 88 -3.68 -18.94 11.93
C GLU A 88 -4.10 -17.77 11.02
N PRO A 89 -4.01 -17.88 9.68
CA PRO A 89 -4.38 -16.79 8.78
C PRO A 89 -5.77 -16.18 9.04
N SER A 90 -6.75 -17.01 9.41
CA SER A 90 -8.11 -16.55 9.74
C SER A 90 -8.18 -15.59 10.93
N LEU A 91 -7.14 -15.56 11.79
CA LEU A 91 -7.03 -14.71 12.97
C LEU A 91 -6.24 -13.42 12.75
N GLN A 92 -5.71 -13.19 11.54
CA GLN A 92 -4.86 -12.03 11.24
C GLN A 92 -5.51 -10.71 11.67
N HIS A 93 -6.79 -10.49 11.33
CA HIS A 93 -7.54 -9.30 11.74
C HIS A 93 -7.56 -9.10 13.27
N LYS A 94 -7.65 -10.17 14.07
CA LYS A 94 -7.63 -10.06 15.54
C LYS A 94 -6.27 -9.62 16.04
N VAL A 95 -5.20 -10.19 15.47
CA VAL A 95 -3.82 -9.80 15.80
C VAL A 95 -3.56 -8.34 15.41
N MET A 96 -4.12 -7.87 14.30
CA MET A 96 -4.05 -6.45 13.91
C MET A 96 -4.70 -5.52 14.94
N ILE A 97 -5.86 -5.90 15.49
CA ILE A 97 -6.53 -5.13 16.54
C ILE A 97 -5.74 -5.18 17.86
N GLU A 98 -5.30 -6.38 18.26
CA GLU A 98 -4.48 -6.60 19.45
C GLU A 98 -3.19 -5.76 19.41
N ALA A 99 -2.55 -5.67 18.24
CA ALA A 99 -1.37 -4.84 18.03
C ALA A 99 -1.63 -3.38 18.45
N VAL A 100 -2.77 -2.82 18.06
CA VAL A 100 -3.11 -1.44 18.44
C VAL A 100 -3.40 -1.31 19.92
N GLU A 101 -4.17 -2.25 20.47
CA GLU A 101 -4.64 -2.19 21.85
C GLU A 101 -3.50 -2.35 22.86
N ASN A 102 -2.56 -3.26 22.59
CA ASN A 102 -1.53 -3.64 23.55
C ASN A 102 -0.17 -2.98 23.32
N HIS A 103 0.08 -2.41 22.14
CA HIS A 103 1.42 -1.92 21.78
C HIS A 103 1.49 -0.45 21.38
N MET A 104 0.35 0.25 21.31
CA MET A 104 0.26 1.68 20.95
C MET A 104 1.17 2.06 19.75
N PRO A 105 1.11 1.32 18.64
CA PRO A 105 2.04 1.49 17.53
C PRO A 105 1.84 2.83 16.83
N GLU A 106 2.91 3.37 16.27
CA GLU A 106 2.82 4.46 15.30
C GLU A 106 2.66 3.91 13.88
N VAL A 107 3.18 2.70 13.64
CA VAL A 107 3.14 2.01 12.35
C VAL A 107 2.76 0.55 12.57
N ILE A 108 1.80 0.06 11.80
CA ILE A 108 1.51 -1.36 11.62
C ILE A 108 1.86 -1.77 10.20
N ILE A 109 2.65 -2.83 10.06
CA ILE A 109 2.97 -3.47 8.80
C ILE A 109 2.23 -4.81 8.74
N VAL A 110 1.43 -5.04 7.71
CA VAL A 110 0.65 -6.26 7.51
C VAL A 110 1.15 -6.94 6.23
N ASP A 111 1.46 -8.24 6.30
CA ASP A 111 1.98 -8.96 5.13
C ASP A 111 1.01 -8.90 3.96
N GLU A 112 -0.19 -9.47 4.09
CA GLU A 112 -1.16 -9.52 3.01
C GLU A 112 -2.59 -9.33 3.51
N ILE A 113 -3.34 -8.41 2.89
CA ILE A 113 -4.74 -8.10 3.22
C ILE A 113 -5.68 -8.73 2.17
N GLY A 114 -6.30 -9.85 2.49
CA GLY A 114 -7.17 -10.59 1.56
C GLY A 114 -8.65 -10.63 1.96
N THR A 115 -8.98 -10.36 3.22
CA THR A 115 -10.33 -10.64 3.76
C THR A 115 -11.10 -9.39 4.19
N GLU A 116 -12.43 -9.49 4.24
CA GLU A 116 -13.30 -8.40 4.71
C GLU A 116 -12.98 -7.99 6.15
N ALA A 117 -12.65 -8.96 7.01
CA ALA A 117 -12.29 -8.71 8.39
C ALA A 117 -10.98 -7.92 8.50
N GLU A 118 -9.98 -8.23 7.68
CA GLU A 118 -8.73 -7.47 7.61
C GLU A 118 -8.93 -6.07 7.04
N ALA A 119 -9.77 -5.92 6.01
CA ALA A 119 -10.11 -4.62 5.43
C ALA A 119 -10.82 -3.73 6.45
N HIS A 120 -11.75 -4.30 7.22
CA HIS A 120 -12.40 -3.60 8.33
C HIS A 120 -11.39 -3.21 9.42
N ALA A 121 -10.53 -4.13 9.83
CA ALA A 121 -9.48 -3.84 10.81
C ALA A 121 -8.57 -2.70 10.34
N CYS A 122 -8.17 -2.69 9.06
CA CYS A 122 -7.39 -1.59 8.48
C CYS A 122 -8.08 -0.24 8.65
N ARG A 123 -9.38 -0.14 8.33
CA ARG A 123 -10.14 1.10 8.53
C ARG A 123 -10.12 1.57 9.98
N SER A 124 -10.47 0.70 10.91
CA SER A 124 -10.51 1.05 12.33
C SER A 124 -9.15 1.49 12.87
N ILE A 125 -8.06 0.89 12.37
CA ILE A 125 -6.69 1.25 12.76
C ILE A 125 -6.30 2.61 12.15
N ALA A 126 -6.61 2.85 10.87
CA ALA A 126 -6.34 4.11 10.20
C ALA A 126 -7.09 5.30 10.84
N GLU A 127 -8.35 5.09 11.25
CA GLU A 127 -9.16 6.08 11.98
C GLU A 127 -8.54 6.50 13.32
N ARG A 128 -7.77 5.60 13.95
CA ARG A 128 -7.01 5.88 15.17
C ARG A 128 -5.70 6.63 14.92
N GLY A 129 -5.41 6.99 13.67
CA GLY A 129 -4.21 7.74 13.27
C GLY A 129 -2.94 6.90 13.22
N VAL A 130 -3.04 5.57 13.27
CA VAL A 130 -1.90 4.66 13.10
C VAL A 130 -1.58 4.55 11.61
N MET A 131 -0.30 4.64 11.25
CA MET A 131 0.14 4.40 9.88
C MET A 131 0.03 2.91 9.55
N LEU A 132 -0.67 2.57 8.48
CA LEU A 132 -0.77 1.20 7.98
C LEU A 132 0.03 1.04 6.70
N ILE A 133 0.90 0.04 6.68
CA ILE A 133 1.61 -0.43 5.50
C ILE A 133 1.19 -1.88 5.31
N GLY A 134 0.89 -2.29 4.09
CA GLY A 134 0.66 -3.70 3.84
C GLY A 134 0.51 -4.00 2.38
N THR A 135 0.60 -5.28 2.06
CA THR A 135 0.40 -5.75 0.70
C THR A 135 -0.98 -6.36 0.53
N ALA A 136 -1.36 -6.56 -0.72
CA ALA A 136 -2.42 -7.49 -1.05
C ALA A 136 -2.39 -7.89 -2.53
N HIS A 137 -3.37 -8.70 -2.90
CA HIS A 137 -3.45 -9.34 -4.21
C HIS A 137 -4.17 -8.48 -5.26
N GLY A 138 -3.45 -8.05 -6.28
CA GLY A 138 -4.03 -7.35 -7.43
C GLY A 138 -2.96 -6.86 -8.39
N GLU A 139 -3.20 -7.00 -9.69
CA GLU A 139 -2.17 -6.68 -10.69
C GLU A 139 -1.98 -5.17 -10.89
N TRP A 140 -3.11 -4.48 -10.95
CA TRP A 140 -3.23 -3.06 -11.27
C TRP A 140 -4.24 -2.42 -10.32
N LEU A 141 -4.19 -1.10 -10.16
CA LEU A 141 -5.21 -0.35 -9.40
C LEU A 141 -6.65 -0.71 -9.81
N GLU A 142 -6.91 -0.96 -11.10
CA GLU A 142 -8.22 -1.37 -11.59
C GLU A 142 -8.70 -2.73 -11.07
N ASN A 143 -7.79 -3.66 -10.73
CA ASN A 143 -8.19 -4.91 -10.10
C ASN A 143 -8.70 -4.69 -8.68
N ILE A 144 -8.12 -3.71 -7.97
CA ILE A 144 -8.54 -3.32 -6.61
C ILE A 144 -9.93 -2.70 -6.65
N ILE A 145 -10.17 -1.81 -7.63
CA ILE A 145 -11.48 -1.20 -7.87
C ILE A 145 -12.57 -2.24 -8.10
N LYS A 146 -12.26 -3.34 -8.80
CA LYS A 146 -13.21 -4.41 -9.11
C LYS A 146 -13.37 -5.45 -8.00
N ASN A 147 -12.41 -5.54 -7.07
CA ASN A 147 -12.47 -6.49 -5.98
C ASN A 147 -13.32 -5.90 -4.84
N PRO A 148 -14.47 -6.50 -4.49
CA PRO A 148 -15.37 -5.92 -3.48
C PRO A 148 -14.68 -5.73 -2.12
N ILE A 149 -13.85 -6.70 -1.70
CA ILE A 149 -13.14 -6.67 -0.42
C ILE A 149 -12.09 -5.56 -0.40
N LEU A 150 -11.27 -5.47 -1.44
CA LEU A 150 -10.16 -4.50 -1.48
C LEU A 150 -10.62 -3.10 -1.91
N SER A 151 -11.76 -2.99 -2.59
CA SER A 151 -12.34 -1.70 -3.00
C SER A 151 -12.63 -0.82 -1.78
N ASP A 152 -13.00 -1.41 -0.66
CA ASP A 152 -13.24 -0.72 0.60
C ASP A 152 -12.00 0.01 1.12
N LEU A 153 -10.80 -0.52 0.87
CA LEU A 153 -9.53 0.06 1.27
C LEU A 153 -9.17 1.33 0.49
N ILE A 154 -9.69 1.45 -0.74
CA ILE A 154 -9.50 2.60 -1.62
C ILE A 154 -10.70 3.56 -1.65
N GLY A 155 -11.60 3.44 -0.67
CA GLY A 155 -12.73 4.35 -0.45
C GLY A 155 -14.10 3.75 -0.77
N GLY A 156 -14.16 2.48 -1.17
CA GLY A 156 -15.37 1.77 -1.60
C GLY A 156 -15.93 2.35 -2.91
N VAL A 157 -16.46 1.53 -3.81
CA VAL A 157 -17.07 2.02 -5.05
C VAL A 157 -18.56 1.69 -5.05
N ASP A 158 -19.41 2.68 -5.37
CA ASP A 158 -20.84 2.49 -5.54
C ASP A 158 -21.37 3.08 -6.84
N THR A 159 -22.54 2.59 -7.22
CA THR A 159 -23.32 3.14 -8.32
C THR A 159 -24.28 4.19 -7.76
N VAL A 160 -24.05 5.46 -8.09
CA VAL A 160 -24.89 6.59 -7.68
C VAL A 160 -25.79 7.00 -8.85
N THR A 161 -27.07 7.22 -8.57
CA THR A 161 -28.01 7.77 -9.55
C THR A 161 -28.11 9.29 -9.39
N LEU A 162 -27.62 10.01 -10.38
CA LEU A 162 -27.71 11.46 -10.50
C LEU A 162 -29.10 11.89 -10.97
N GLY A 163 -29.57 13.04 -10.45
CA GLY A 163 -30.74 13.72 -10.99
C GLY A 163 -30.50 14.25 -12.41
N ASP A 164 -31.58 14.53 -13.13
CA ASP A 164 -31.56 14.91 -14.56
C ASP A 164 -30.74 16.18 -14.83
N GLU A 165 -30.82 17.15 -13.93
CA GLU A 165 -30.07 18.41 -14.01
C GLU A 165 -28.56 18.18 -13.82
N GLU A 166 -28.18 17.37 -12.85
CA GLU A 166 -26.78 17.08 -12.54
C GLU A 166 -26.13 16.18 -13.60
N ALA A 167 -26.86 15.19 -14.11
CA ALA A 167 -26.42 14.35 -15.22
C ALA A 167 -26.16 15.18 -16.49
N ARG A 168 -27.04 16.16 -16.79
CA ARG A 168 -26.85 17.11 -17.90
C ARG A 168 -25.64 18.02 -17.66
N ALA A 169 -25.49 18.56 -16.46
CA ALA A 169 -24.37 19.44 -16.11
C ALA A 169 -23.01 18.73 -16.25
N ARG A 170 -22.92 17.47 -15.80
CA ARG A 170 -21.71 16.64 -15.88
C ARG A 170 -21.53 15.92 -17.23
N ARG A 171 -22.49 16.03 -18.14
CA ARG A 171 -22.55 15.32 -19.45
C ARG A 171 -22.30 13.82 -19.31
N CYS A 172 -22.95 13.19 -18.34
CA CYS A 172 -22.79 11.78 -18.04
C CYS A 172 -24.15 11.06 -18.00
N GLN A 173 -24.11 9.73 -17.91
CA GLN A 173 -25.32 8.93 -17.71
C GLN A 173 -25.91 9.21 -16.32
N LYS A 174 -27.21 8.92 -16.14
CA LYS A 174 -27.86 9.08 -14.83
C LYS A 174 -27.24 8.16 -13.77
N SER A 175 -26.60 7.07 -14.15
CA SER A 175 -25.90 6.16 -13.24
C SER A 175 -24.40 6.29 -13.44
N ILE A 176 -23.66 6.61 -12.38
CA ILE A 176 -22.20 6.74 -12.41
C ILE A 176 -21.56 5.99 -11.23
N LEU A 177 -20.31 5.59 -11.40
CA LEU A 177 -19.51 5.03 -10.31
C LEU A 177 -18.81 6.15 -9.54
N GLU A 178 -18.97 6.19 -8.22
CA GLU A 178 -18.26 7.12 -7.33
C GLU A 178 -17.73 6.38 -6.09
N ARG A 179 -16.73 6.98 -5.44
CA ARG A 179 -16.25 6.46 -4.16
C ARG A 179 -17.21 6.79 -3.02
N LYS A 180 -17.37 5.87 -2.08
CA LYS A 180 -18.26 6.02 -0.90
C LYS A 180 -17.65 6.92 0.19
N ALA A 181 -16.33 6.87 0.33
CA ALA A 181 -15.59 7.51 1.41
C ALA A 181 -14.16 7.87 0.96
N PRO A 182 -13.43 8.69 1.75
CA PRO A 182 -11.99 8.82 1.59
C PRO A 182 -11.30 7.44 1.62
N PRO A 183 -10.24 7.23 0.84
CA PRO A 183 -9.52 5.96 0.89
C PRO A 183 -8.85 5.76 2.24
N THR A 184 -8.86 4.52 2.75
CA THR A 184 -8.10 4.13 3.94
C THR A 184 -6.61 4.37 3.70
N PHE A 185 -6.16 4.06 2.47
CA PHE A 185 -4.79 4.20 2.03
C PHE A 185 -4.63 5.37 1.05
N TYR A 186 -3.84 6.37 1.44
CA TYR A 186 -3.71 7.61 0.66
C TYR A 186 -2.86 7.43 -0.62
N PHE A 187 -1.84 6.57 -0.56
CA PHE A 187 -1.05 6.17 -1.72
C PHE A 187 -1.41 4.74 -2.12
N LEU A 188 -1.02 4.35 -3.33
CA LEU A 188 -0.95 2.97 -3.78
C LEU A 188 0.29 2.82 -4.66
N ILE A 189 1.06 1.74 -4.49
CA ILE A 189 2.31 1.51 -5.22
C ILE A 189 2.25 0.20 -5.95
N GLU A 190 2.48 0.25 -7.27
CA GLU A 190 2.69 -0.90 -8.12
C GLU A 190 4.21 -1.07 -8.36
N MET A 191 4.84 -2.03 -7.69
CA MET A 191 6.17 -2.55 -8.08
C MET A 191 6.21 -3.35 -9.41
N ARG A 192 6.04 -2.75 -10.58
CA ARG A 192 6.04 -3.56 -11.83
C ARG A 192 7.32 -4.38 -12.02
N GLU A 193 8.45 -3.81 -11.60
CA GLU A 193 9.71 -4.52 -11.48
C GLU A 193 10.44 -4.14 -10.19
N ARG A 194 11.50 -4.88 -9.86
CA ARG A 194 12.36 -4.58 -8.70
C ARG A 194 12.89 -3.14 -8.69
N HIS A 195 13.04 -2.52 -9.85
CA HIS A 195 13.56 -1.16 -10.01
C HIS A 195 12.61 -0.24 -10.80
N TYR A 196 11.34 -0.60 -10.95
CA TYR A 196 10.35 0.20 -11.66
C TYR A 196 9.03 0.20 -10.90
N TRP A 197 8.74 1.31 -10.23
CA TRP A 197 7.56 1.45 -9.37
C TRP A 197 6.67 2.57 -9.87
N VAL A 198 5.36 2.34 -9.78
CA VAL A 198 4.34 3.33 -10.13
C VAL A 198 3.58 3.69 -8.86
N THR A 199 3.54 4.98 -8.53
CA THR A 199 2.87 5.49 -7.34
C THR A 199 1.63 6.28 -7.75
N HIS A 200 0.51 5.82 -7.22
CA HIS A 200 -0.80 6.45 -7.31
C HIS A 200 -1.06 7.29 -6.05
N LYS A 201 -1.61 8.49 -6.24
CA LYS A 201 -2.42 9.13 -5.18
C LYS A 201 -3.80 8.49 -5.26
N THR A 202 -4.16 7.64 -4.30
CA THR A 202 -5.31 6.72 -4.40
C THR A 202 -6.57 7.47 -4.75
N GLU A 203 -6.91 8.50 -3.98
CA GLU A 203 -8.10 9.33 -4.18
C GLU A 203 -8.21 9.83 -5.63
N LYS A 204 -7.18 10.54 -6.11
CA LYS A 204 -7.15 11.10 -7.47
C LYS A 204 -7.16 10.04 -8.55
N SER A 205 -6.43 8.94 -8.32
CA SER A 205 -6.26 7.91 -9.33
C SER A 205 -7.55 7.12 -9.51
N VAL A 206 -8.19 6.72 -8.42
CA VAL A 206 -9.48 6.02 -8.43
C VAL A 206 -10.54 6.91 -9.06
N ASP A 207 -10.68 8.17 -8.63
CA ASP A 207 -11.70 9.08 -9.19
C ASP A 207 -11.51 9.31 -10.69
N THR A 208 -10.26 9.35 -11.16
CA THR A 208 -9.97 9.51 -12.59
C THR A 208 -10.32 8.25 -13.37
N LEU A 209 -9.99 7.07 -12.83
CA LEU A 209 -10.32 5.77 -13.43
C LEU A 209 -11.84 5.52 -13.48
N LEU A 210 -12.58 5.85 -12.42
CA LEU A 210 -14.05 5.71 -12.37
C LEU A 210 -14.75 6.58 -13.43
N ARG A 211 -14.11 7.69 -13.83
CA ARG A 211 -14.55 8.57 -14.92
C ARG A 211 -14.11 8.10 -16.31
N GLY A 212 -13.50 6.92 -16.42
CA GLY A 212 -12.97 6.37 -17.68
C GLY A 212 -11.76 7.12 -18.23
N LYS A 213 -11.03 7.87 -17.39
CA LYS A 213 -9.86 8.64 -17.78
C LYS A 213 -8.58 8.00 -17.24
N THR A 214 -7.45 8.38 -17.84
CA THR A 214 -6.13 7.94 -17.41
C THR A 214 -5.60 8.83 -16.27
N PRO A 215 -5.30 8.26 -15.08
CA PRO A 215 -4.73 9.04 -13.99
C PRO A 215 -3.29 9.46 -14.27
N LEU A 216 -2.86 10.51 -13.57
CA LEU A 216 -1.46 10.90 -13.52
C LEU A 216 -0.78 10.26 -12.31
N VAL A 217 0.36 9.61 -12.57
CA VAL A 217 1.13 8.84 -11.59
C VAL A 217 2.54 9.37 -11.46
N GLU A 218 3.21 8.98 -10.38
CA GLU A 218 4.65 9.17 -10.23
C GLU A 218 5.35 7.85 -10.54
N ILE A 219 6.30 7.86 -11.47
CA ILE A 219 7.10 6.68 -11.81
C ILE A 219 8.47 6.85 -11.17
N ARG A 220 8.91 5.82 -10.45
CA ARG A 220 10.22 5.76 -9.85
C ARG A 220 10.98 4.60 -10.44
N LYS A 221 12.06 4.94 -11.14
CA LYS A 221 12.90 3.97 -11.81
C LYS A 221 14.37 4.26 -11.53
N ARG A 222 15.23 3.36 -12.01
CA ARG A 222 16.67 3.52 -11.88
C ARG A 222 17.27 3.73 -13.25
N ASP A 223 18.17 4.70 -13.35
CA ASP A 223 18.97 4.90 -14.56
C ASP A 223 20.15 3.91 -14.61
N ASP A 224 20.87 3.91 -15.72
CA ASP A 224 22.07 3.07 -15.94
C ASP A 224 23.19 3.36 -14.93
N ARG A 225 23.12 4.47 -14.20
CA ARG A 225 24.05 4.89 -13.15
C ARG A 225 23.54 4.54 -11.74
N PHE A 226 22.47 3.76 -11.63
CA PHE A 226 21.82 3.33 -10.39
C PHE A 226 21.20 4.45 -9.55
N ASN A 227 21.07 5.65 -10.10
CA ASN A 227 20.38 6.75 -9.45
C ASN A 227 18.87 6.55 -9.53
N VAL A 228 18.18 7.02 -8.51
CA VAL A 228 16.71 7.07 -8.51
C VAL A 228 16.28 8.24 -9.38
N VAL A 229 15.54 7.95 -10.44
CA VAL A 229 14.87 8.94 -11.30
C VAL A 229 13.39 8.92 -10.97
N VAL A 230 12.82 10.12 -10.79
CA VAL A 230 11.41 10.30 -10.45
C VAL A 230 10.74 11.08 -11.57
N ASP A 231 9.91 10.40 -12.36
CA ASP A 231 9.08 11.01 -13.39
C ASP A 231 7.70 11.32 -12.78
N ARG A 232 7.47 12.59 -12.44
CA ARG A 232 6.19 13.03 -11.86
C ARG A 232 5.18 13.33 -12.96
N TRP A 233 3.91 13.04 -12.68
CA TRP A 233 2.77 13.39 -13.54
C TRP A 233 2.81 12.71 -14.91
N LYS A 234 3.30 11.48 -14.94
CA LYS A 234 3.20 10.61 -16.13
C LYS A 234 1.76 10.13 -16.27
N ALA A 235 1.26 10.05 -17.51
CA ALA A 235 0.03 9.34 -17.78
C ALA A 235 0.24 7.86 -17.41
N TYR A 236 -0.72 7.30 -16.66
CA TYR A 236 -0.69 5.90 -16.30
C TYR A 236 -0.89 5.02 -17.53
N ASP A 237 0.12 4.21 -17.85
CA ASP A 237 0.02 3.18 -18.88
C ASP A 237 0.04 1.80 -18.23
N ARG A 238 -0.82 0.89 -18.68
CA ARG A 238 -0.84 -0.52 -18.24
C ARG A 238 0.17 -1.39 -19.00
N HIS A 239 0.63 -0.93 -20.17
CA HIS A 239 1.43 -1.72 -21.11
C HIS A 239 2.92 -1.38 -21.10
N ASP A 240 3.36 -0.45 -20.24
CA ASP A 240 4.78 -0.19 -20.00
C ASP A 240 5.42 -1.37 -19.23
N ILE A 241 5.52 -2.54 -19.87
CA ILE A 241 6.41 -3.67 -19.51
C ILE A 241 6.81 -4.41 -20.81
#